data_AF-A0A353ZRS6-F1
#
_entry.id   AF-A0A353ZRS6-F1
#
_cell.length_a   1.000
_cell.length_b   1.000
_cell.length_c   1.000
_cell.angle_alpha   90.00
_cell.angle_beta   90.00
_cell.angle_gamma   90.00
#
_symmetry.space_group_name_H-M   'P 1'
#
loop_
_entity.id
_entity.type
_entity.pdbx_description
1 polymer ?
#
loop_
_entity_poly.entity_id
_entity_poly.type
_entity_poly.pdbx_seq_one_letter_code
_entity_poly.pdbx_strand_id
1 'polypeptide(L)'
;MGTPQTREKHEGRFAALYNDAYADVLRFVQRRAGPHRAEDVVHEAFLVAWRRFDDVPAGMDDARAWLFGTAMHCLLNDQRSHSRQGALEVRIAEVTKEITASEDDLVAFRVDLSRPFPVVGA
;
A
#
# COMPACT_ATOMS: atom_id res chain seq x y z
N MET A 1 -13.45 13.16 -34.64
CA MET A 1 -12.74 11.88 -34.75
C MET A 1 -11.26 12.12 -34.50
N GLY A 2 -10.75 11.80 -33.32
CA GLY A 2 -9.30 11.68 -33.14
C GLY A 2 -8.82 10.51 -33.98
N THR A 3 -7.88 10.75 -34.89
CA THR A 3 -7.42 9.73 -35.83
C THR A 3 -6.67 8.62 -35.09
N PRO A 4 -6.72 7.36 -35.55
CA PRO A 4 -5.93 6.26 -34.98
C PRO A 4 -4.43 6.61 -34.86
N GLN A 5 -3.94 7.50 -35.73
CA GLN A 5 -2.58 8.04 -35.71
C GLN A 5 -2.18 8.73 -34.39
N THR A 6 -3.10 9.40 -33.68
CA THR A 6 -2.76 10.10 -32.43
C THR A 6 -2.51 9.12 -31.30
N ARG A 7 -3.34 8.07 -31.21
CA ARG A 7 -3.18 7.01 -30.21
C ARG A 7 -1.88 6.24 -30.43
N GLU A 8 -1.57 5.87 -31.68
CA GLU A 8 -0.35 5.16 -32.04
C GLU A 8 0.92 5.97 -31.73
N LYS A 9 0.88 7.30 -31.96
CA LYS A 9 1.96 8.21 -31.53
C LYS A 9 2.10 8.28 -30.00
N HIS A 10 1.00 8.29 -29.26
CA HIS A 10 1.02 8.28 -27.80
C HIS A 10 1.59 6.96 -27.25
N GLU A 11 1.18 5.83 -27.82
CA GLU A 11 1.72 4.50 -27.51
C GLU A 11 3.22 4.44 -27.75
N GLY A 12 3.70 4.92 -28.91
CA GLY A 12 5.13 4.95 -29.23
C GLY A 12 5.94 5.85 -28.30
N ARG A 13 5.46 7.07 -28.01
CA ARG A 13 6.14 8.00 -27.09
C ARG A 13 6.16 7.47 -25.66
N PHE A 14 5.07 6.86 -25.21
CA PHE A 14 5.02 6.22 -23.89
C PHE A 14 5.97 5.03 -23.81
N ALA A 15 6.01 4.16 -24.82
CA ALA A 15 6.93 3.03 -24.86
C ALA A 15 8.40 3.47 -24.80
N ALA A 16 8.75 4.55 -25.51
CA ALA A 16 10.08 5.14 -25.43
C ALA A 16 10.41 5.64 -24.02
N LEU A 17 9.50 6.37 -23.38
CA LEU A 17 9.66 6.83 -22.00
C LEU A 17 9.76 5.66 -21.01
N TYR A 18 8.96 4.61 -21.19
CA TYR A 18 8.99 3.41 -20.35
C TYR A 18 10.36 2.74 -20.42
N ASN A 19 10.85 2.46 -21.63
CA ASN A 19 12.13 1.78 -21.83
C ASN A 19 13.30 2.60 -21.27
N ASP A 20 13.25 3.92 -21.40
CA ASP A 20 14.32 4.82 -20.95
C ASP A 20 14.31 5.04 -19.42
N ALA A 21 13.13 5.16 -18.80
CA ALA A 21 13.01 5.58 -17.41
C ALA A 21 12.77 4.43 -16.42
N TYR A 22 12.21 3.29 -16.84
CA TYR A 22 11.72 2.26 -15.93
C TYR A 22 12.78 1.78 -14.93
N ALA A 23 13.96 1.40 -15.41
CA ALA A 23 15.03 0.89 -14.56
C ALA A 23 15.51 1.93 -13.52
N ASP A 24 15.56 3.20 -13.91
CA ASP A 24 16.01 4.28 -13.03
C ASP A 24 14.96 4.65 -12.00
N VAL A 25 13.68 4.71 -12.38
CA VAL A 25 12.56 4.93 -11.46
C VAL A 25 12.45 3.77 -10.48
N LEU A 26 12.55 2.53 -10.94
CA LEU A 26 12.56 1.34 -10.08
C LEU A 26 13.69 1.43 -9.05
N ARG A 27 14.93 1.68 -9.50
CA ARG A 27 16.09 1.83 -8.60
C ARG A 27 15.92 3.01 -7.64
N PHE A 28 15.28 4.10 -8.06
CA PHE A 28 15.00 5.25 -7.21
C PHE A 28 14.01 4.91 -6.10
N VAL A 29 12.93 4.18 -6.40
CA VAL A 29 11.92 3.78 -5.42
C VAL A 29 12.45 2.67 -4.51
N GLN A 30 13.15 1.66 -5.05
CA GLN A 30 13.77 0.58 -4.29
C GLN A 30 14.65 1.08 -3.15
N ARG A 31 15.45 2.13 -3.40
CA ARG A 31 16.30 2.76 -2.37
C ARG A 31 15.52 3.38 -1.22
N ARG A 32 14.22 3.67 -1.39
CA ARG A 32 13.37 4.36 -0.40
C ARG A 32 12.38 3.45 0.31
N ALA A 33 11.82 2.47 -0.41
CA ALA A 33 10.73 1.63 0.09
C ALA A 33 11.10 0.14 0.23
N GLY A 34 12.29 -0.25 -0.24
CA GLY A 34 12.68 -1.64 -0.40
C GLY A 34 12.11 -2.28 -1.67
N PRO A 35 12.58 -3.48 -2.03
CA PRO A 35 12.25 -4.13 -3.30
C PRO A 35 10.77 -4.53 -3.41
N HIS A 36 10.18 -5.02 -2.32
CA HIS A 36 8.81 -5.55 -2.35
C HIS A 36 7.75 -4.50 -2.71
N ARG A 37 7.91 -3.26 -2.25
CA ARG A 37 6.97 -2.16 -2.55
C ARG A 37 7.32 -1.38 -3.80
N ALA A 38 8.54 -1.49 -4.29
CA ALA A 38 9.01 -0.65 -5.37
C ALA A 38 8.32 -0.96 -6.70
N GLU A 39 8.08 -2.25 -7.00
CA GLU A 39 7.43 -2.65 -8.25
C GLU A 39 6.01 -2.08 -8.35
N ASP A 40 5.21 -2.21 -7.31
CA ASP A 40 3.82 -1.71 -7.30
C ASP A 40 3.77 -0.19 -7.46
N VAL A 41 4.62 0.55 -6.74
CA VAL A 41 4.71 2.01 -6.84
C VAL A 41 5.14 2.45 -8.24
N VAL A 42 6.08 1.74 -8.87
CA VAL A 42 6.55 2.03 -10.23
C VAL A 42 5.44 1.77 -11.23
N HIS A 43 4.75 0.63 -11.14
CA HIS A 43 3.61 0.30 -12.00
C HIS A 43 2.50 1.36 -11.88
N GLU A 44 2.17 1.78 -10.66
CA GLU A 44 1.19 2.84 -10.43
C GLU A 44 1.63 4.16 -11.07
N ALA A 45 2.90 4.53 -10.95
CA ALA A 45 3.43 5.76 -11.54
C ALA A 45 3.33 5.76 -13.07
N PHE A 46 3.68 4.64 -13.72
CA PHE A 46 3.54 4.49 -15.18
C PHE A 46 2.09 4.45 -15.62
N LEU A 47 1.19 3.85 -14.83
CA LEU A 47 -0.23 3.86 -15.09
C LEU A 47 -0.83 5.27 -14.97
N VAL A 48 -0.38 6.08 -14.02
CA VAL A 48 -0.73 7.51 -13.93
C VAL A 48 -0.20 8.26 -15.14
N ALA A 49 1.06 8.03 -15.55
CA ALA A 49 1.63 8.63 -16.75
C ALA A 49 0.83 8.29 -18.01
N TRP A 50 0.34 7.05 -18.13
CA TRP A 50 -0.51 6.64 -19.24
C TRP A 50 -1.89 7.34 -19.22
N ARG A 51 -2.54 7.40 -18.05
CA ARG A 51 -3.86 8.04 -17.90
C ARG A 51 -3.82 9.55 -18.11
N ARG A 52 -2.69 10.18 -17.80
CA ARG A 52 -2.46 11.62 -17.89
C ARG A 52 -1.44 11.95 -18.96
N PHE A 53 -1.42 11.18 -20.05
CA PHE A 53 -0.35 11.30 -21.04
C PHE A 53 -0.30 12.67 -21.72
N ASP A 54 -1.43 13.37 -21.78
CA ASP A 54 -1.52 14.74 -22.31
C ASP A 54 -0.81 15.76 -21.40
N ASP A 55 -0.64 15.46 -20.11
CA ASP A 55 0.11 16.29 -19.15
C ASP A 55 1.62 16.00 -19.16
N VAL A 56 2.05 14.91 -19.81
CA VAL A 56 3.45 14.51 -19.86
C VAL A 56 4.19 15.43 -20.85
N PRO A 57 5.26 16.12 -20.41
CA PRO A 57 6.07 16.95 -21.29
C PRO A 57 6.56 16.19 -22.54
N ALA A 58 6.67 16.90 -23.66
CA ALA A 58 7.10 16.28 -24.92
C ALA A 58 8.60 15.95 -24.96
N GLY A 59 9.43 16.71 -24.23
CA GLY A 59 10.87 16.46 -24.12
C GLY A 59 11.16 15.27 -23.22
N MET A 60 12.09 14.40 -23.62
CA MET A 60 12.39 13.16 -22.88
C MET A 60 12.88 13.45 -21.46
N ASP A 61 13.82 14.37 -21.28
CA ASP A 61 14.37 14.71 -19.95
C ASP A 61 13.30 15.28 -19.01
N ASP A 62 12.44 16.16 -19.52
CA ASP A 62 11.32 16.73 -18.75
C ASP A 62 10.27 15.67 -18.42
N ALA A 63 10.00 14.75 -19.35
CA ALA A 63 9.10 13.62 -19.12
C ALA A 63 9.64 12.67 -18.04
N ARG A 64 10.96 12.39 -18.05
CA ARG A 64 11.63 11.63 -16.99
C ARG A 64 11.48 12.34 -15.65
N ALA A 65 11.80 13.63 -15.58
CA ALA A 65 11.68 14.42 -14.35
C ALA A 65 10.23 14.43 -13.81
N TRP A 66 9.25 14.61 -14.69
CA TRP A 66 7.83 14.53 -14.36
C TRP A 66 7.47 13.15 -13.80
N LEU A 67 7.98 12.07 -14.40
CA LEU A 67 7.73 10.69 -13.97
C LEU A 67 8.34 10.41 -12.58
N PHE A 68 9.54 10.90 -12.29
CA PHE A 68 10.12 10.80 -10.94
C PHE A 68 9.26 11.52 -9.89
N GLY A 69 8.71 12.70 -10.24
CA GLY A 69 7.77 13.41 -9.38
C GLY A 69 6.50 12.59 -9.12
N THR A 70 5.93 12.00 -10.17
CA THR A 70 4.77 11.11 -10.07
C THR A 70 5.07 9.89 -9.21
N ALA A 71 6.22 9.22 -9.41
CA ALA A 71 6.65 8.09 -8.60
C ALA A 71 6.82 8.47 -7.12
N MET A 72 7.34 9.67 -6.82
CA MET A 72 7.42 10.18 -5.46
C MET A 72 6.04 10.38 -4.84
N HIS A 73 5.06 10.92 -5.59
CA HIS A 73 3.68 11.04 -5.10
C HIS A 73 3.03 9.68 -4.84
N CYS A 74 3.20 8.71 -5.74
CA CYS A 74 2.71 7.34 -5.54
C CYS A 74 3.33 6.72 -4.28
N LEU A 75 4.64 6.87 -4.09
CA LEU A 75 5.34 6.40 -2.90
C LEU A 75 4.83 7.04 -1.61
N LEU A 76 4.56 8.34 -1.60
CA LEU A 76 4.01 9.03 -0.42
C LEU A 76 2.58 8.57 -0.11
N ASN A 77 1.77 8.31 -1.15
CA ASN A 77 0.43 7.79 -0.99
C ASN A 77 0.42 6.34 -0.47
N ASP A 78 1.32 5.50 -0.97
CA ASP A 78 1.56 4.14 -0.47
C ASP A 78 1.89 4.16 1.02
N GLN A 79 2.89 4.96 1.41
CA GLN A 79 3.29 5.10 2.82
C GLN A 79 2.13 5.56 3.71
N ARG A 80 1.36 6.58 3.29
CA ARG A 80 0.20 7.07 4.05
C ARG A 80 -0.88 6.01 4.20
N SER A 81 -1.13 5.20 3.17
CA SER A 81 -2.12 4.12 3.22
C SER A 81 -1.69 3.02 4.18
N HIS A 82 -0.41 2.63 4.14
CA HIS A 82 0.16 1.69 5.10
C HIS A 82 0.15 2.21 6.54
N SER A 83 0.45 3.48 6.78
CA SER A 83 0.36 4.05 8.13
C SER A 83 -1.07 4.05 8.68
N ARG A 84 -2.07 4.36 7.84
CA ARG A 84 -3.48 4.28 8.26
C ARG A 84 -3.91 2.83 8.54
N GLN A 85 -3.47 1.89 7.72
CA GLN A 85 -3.77 0.48 7.92
C GLN A 85 -3.09 -0.06 9.19
N GLY A 86 -1.81 0.26 9.42
CA GLY A 86 -1.11 -0.11 10.65
C GLY A 86 -1.78 0.49 11.90
N ALA A 87 -2.25 1.73 11.84
CA ALA A 87 -3.01 2.34 12.93
C ALA A 87 -4.39 1.68 13.15
N LEU A 88 -4.98 1.07 12.12
CA LEU A 88 -6.19 0.25 12.28
C LEU A 88 -5.84 -1.12 12.87
N GLU A 89 -4.79 -1.78 12.39
CA GLU A 89 -4.32 -3.08 12.88
C GLU A 89 -3.95 -3.02 14.37
N VAL A 90 -3.24 -1.98 14.80
CA VAL A 90 -2.94 -1.73 16.22
C VAL A 90 -4.23 -1.59 17.04
N ARG A 91 -5.20 -0.80 16.56
CA ARG A 91 -6.48 -0.62 17.26
C ARG A 91 -7.30 -1.90 17.33
N ILE A 92 -7.31 -2.70 16.26
CA ILE A 92 -7.98 -4.02 16.27
C ILE A 92 -7.29 -4.96 17.26
N ALA A 93 -5.95 -4.96 17.30
CA ALA A 93 -5.20 -5.78 18.24
C ALA A 93 -5.44 -5.36 19.70
N GLU A 94 -5.52 -4.05 19.98
CA GLU A 94 -5.89 -3.53 21.31
C GLU A 94 -7.29 -3.96 21.72
N VAL A 95 -8.30 -3.76 20.87
CA VAL A 95 -9.69 -4.18 21.15
C VAL A 95 -9.80 -5.68 21.33
N THR A 96 -9.10 -6.47 20.50
CA THR A 96 -9.09 -7.93 20.61
C THR A 96 -8.46 -8.36 21.93
N LYS A 97 -7.36 -7.72 22.35
CA LYS A 97 -6.72 -7.97 23.63
C LYS A 97 -7.65 -7.66 24.81
N GLU A 98 -8.37 -6.54 24.76
CA GLU A 98 -9.36 -6.16 25.78
C GLU A 98 -10.51 -7.18 25.87
N ILE A 99 -11.02 -7.66 24.72
CA ILE A 99 -12.06 -8.69 24.67
C ILE A 99 -11.55 -10.01 25.27
N THR A 100 -10.35 -10.47 24.88
CA THR A 100 -9.77 -11.72 25.41
C THR A 100 -9.46 -11.61 26.91
N ALA A 101 -8.95 -10.47 27.38
CA ALA A 101 -8.70 -10.25 28.80
C ALA A 101 -10.00 -10.22 29.61
N SER A 102 -11.07 -9.65 29.05
CA SER A 102 -12.40 -9.68 29.67
C SER A 102 -13.01 -11.09 29.67
N GLU A 103 -12.78 -11.91 28.64
CA GLU A 103 -13.20 -13.33 28.65
C GLU A 103 -12.42 -14.14 29.68
N ASP A 104 -11.11 -13.93 29.80
CA ASP A 104 -10.26 -14.60 30.80
C ASP A 104 -10.70 -14.26 32.23
N ASP A 105 -11.07 -13.00 32.51
CA ASP A 105 -11.64 -12.59 33.80
C ASP A 105 -12.99 -13.27 34.09
N LEU A 106 -13.83 -13.49 33.06
CA LEU A 106 -15.10 -14.20 33.21
C LEU A 106 -14.93 -15.72 33.39
N VAL A 107 -13.90 -16.31 32.78
CA VAL A 107 -13.53 -17.73 33.00
C VAL A 107 -12.93 -17.92 34.40
N ALA A 108 -12.09 -16.99 34.87
CA ALA A 108 -11.56 -16.99 36.23
C ALA A 108 -12.68 -16.93 37.28
N PHE A 109 -13.76 -16.17 37.02
CA PHE A 109 -14.93 -16.11 37.90
C PHE A 109 -15.77 -17.41 37.88
N ARG A 110 -15.71 -18.20 36.81
CA ARG A 110 -16.51 -19.42 36.64
C ARG A 110 -15.83 -20.69 37.16
N VAL A 111 -14.51 -20.67 37.36
CA VAL A 111 -13.75 -21.79 37.94
C VAL A 111 -13.96 -21.92 39.46
N ASP A 112 -14.52 -20.92 40.14
CA ASP A 112 -14.75 -20.96 41.60
C ASP A 112 -15.99 -21.77 42.03
N LEU A 113 -16.78 -22.30 41.09
CA LEU A 113 -18.00 -23.08 41.40
C LEU A 113 -17.79 -24.61 41.44
N SER A 114 -16.56 -25.11 41.33
CA SER A 114 -16.24 -26.53 41.51
C SER A 114 -15.41 -26.76 42.77
N ARG A 115 -15.98 -26.42 43.93
CA ARG A 115 -15.63 -27.10 45.18
C ARG A 115 -16.81 -27.95 45.64
N PRO A 116 -16.66 -29.29 45.75
CA PRO A 116 -17.73 -30.14 46.25
C PRO A 116 -17.98 -29.82 47.74
N PHE A 117 -19.23 -29.52 48.07
CA PHE A 117 -19.68 -29.31 49.43
C PHE A 117 -19.46 -30.60 50.25
N PRO A 118 -18.89 -30.52 51.47
CA PRO A 118 -18.73 -31.71 52.30
C PRO A 118 -20.11 -32.12 52.81
N VAL A 119 -20.52 -33.34 52.46
CA VAL A 119 -21.67 -34.02 53.05
C VAL A 119 -21.37 -34.30 54.52
N VAL A 120 -22.04 -33.59 55.43
CA VAL A 120 -22.09 -33.95 56.85
C VAL A 120 -23.29 -34.87 57.04
N GLY A 121 -23.00 -36.13 57.37
CA GLY A 121 -23.98 -37.11 57.82
C GLY A 121 -24.18 -37.05 59.33
N ALA A 122 -25.39 -37.45 59.74
CA ALA A 122 -25.76 -38.36 60.84
C ALA A 122 -27.19 -38.06 61.28
#